data_AF-A0A950MNH7-F1
#
_entry.id   AF-A0A950MNH7-F1
#
_cell.length_a   1.000
_cell.length_b   1.000
_cell.length_c   1.000
_cell.angle_alpha   90.00
_cell.angle_beta   90.00
_cell.angle_gamma   90.00
#
_symmetry.space_group_name_H-M   'P 1'
#
loop_
_entity.id
_entity.type
_entity.pdbx_description
1 polymer ?
#
loop_
_entity_poly.entity_id
_entity_poly.type
_entity_poly.pdbx_seq_one_letter_code
_entity_poly.pdbx_strand_id
1 'polypeptide(L)'
;MSGALTRNADIPGVPDVRNEVEVTARMQPTNHSSPSNQIARALLAAMLCSVPAFICFRTGAGACVSDPDLGWHLRTGEWILQHHAVPRVDFFSRFGAGKPWQAYSWLFEVVLFRLVQWFHLDGVMVYMGVMLTAIAVALYRLVSRLQPDFTRSTILTMAGLAVLSRLYTPRPWLFTILFFIVEIDILMQARRTGDSRKLWWLPPLFVIWANIHIQFINGLLVLFVAACEPLLARWWKPFTSRLSMRSLWFALAACILAACANPYGAGIYKVAHDLASQPGVLNTVSEMHALPFRSLMDFLLLFLTLAAAGVMFRFHLFFPFETLMLAVAVVLAFRSQRDIWFLAVIAMVILAEGLPPRSTPAVSQEAQRDARWTVPVSVGATVLLVISSAFAMKIRNDRLEGSLAEQMPVRAVEVIRERQYPG
;
A
#
# COMPACT_ATOMS: atom_id res chain seq x y z
N MET A 1 45.12 48.63 61.17
CA MET A 1 43.82 49.32 61.27
C MET A 1 42.89 48.63 60.29
N SER A 2 42.19 47.56 60.67
CA SER A 2 41.08 47.42 61.64
C SER A 2 39.76 48.03 61.14
N GLY A 3 38.83 47.15 60.82
CA GLY A 3 37.37 47.29 61.02
C GLY A 3 36.55 47.79 59.83
N ALA A 4 35.28 47.39 59.66
CA ALA A 4 34.51 46.31 60.25
C ALA A 4 33.20 46.16 59.45
N LEU A 5 32.71 44.92 59.40
CA LEU A 5 31.41 44.47 58.93
C LEU A 5 30.25 45.24 59.59
N THR A 6 29.24 45.62 58.79
CA THR A 6 27.88 45.86 59.27
C THR A 6 26.92 44.85 58.66
N ARG A 7 26.28 44.08 59.57
CA ARG A 7 25.17 43.15 59.34
C ARG A 7 23.89 43.94 58.99
N ASN A 8 23.15 43.48 58.00
CA ASN A 8 21.69 43.65 57.89
C ASN A 8 21.11 42.22 57.93
N ALA A 9 20.54 41.77 59.04
CA ALA A 9 19.17 42.00 59.49
C ALA A 9 18.17 41.13 58.70
N ASP A 10 17.86 39.96 59.27
CA ASP A 10 16.82 39.03 58.84
C ASP A 10 15.44 39.71 58.91
N ILE A 11 14.74 39.71 57.78
CA ILE A 11 13.31 40.07 57.70
C ILE A 11 12.52 38.75 57.67
N PRO A 12 11.71 38.42 58.68
CA PRO A 12 10.86 37.24 58.66
C PRO A 12 9.59 37.55 57.87
N GLY A 13 9.31 36.79 56.79
CA GLY A 13 7.99 36.85 56.15
C GLY A 13 7.88 36.64 54.64
N VAL A 14 8.90 36.13 53.93
CA VAL A 14 8.75 35.76 52.51
C VAL A 14 8.66 34.23 52.40
N PRO A 15 7.55 33.65 51.94
CA PRO A 15 7.48 32.21 51.70
C PRO A 15 8.49 31.82 50.62
N ASP A 16 9.25 30.76 50.91
CA ASP A 16 10.33 30.25 50.08
C ASP A 16 9.79 29.69 48.74
N VAL A 17 9.87 30.51 47.69
CA VAL A 17 9.45 30.19 46.31
C VAL A 17 10.26 28.99 45.75
N ARG A 18 11.37 28.58 46.37
CA ARG A 18 12.15 27.41 45.92
C ARG A 18 11.43 26.08 46.18
N ASN A 19 10.57 26.00 47.20
CA ASN A 19 9.85 24.75 47.50
C ASN A 19 8.66 24.49 46.56
N GLU A 20 8.03 25.52 45.98
CA GLU A 20 6.97 25.32 44.97
C GLU A 20 7.50 24.84 43.62
N VAL A 21 8.73 25.25 43.25
CA VAL A 21 9.39 24.80 42.02
C VAL A 21 9.85 23.33 42.15
N GLU A 22 10.26 22.89 43.34
CA GLU A 22 10.62 21.50 43.59
C GLU A 22 9.41 20.55 43.69
N VAL A 23 8.28 21.03 44.23
CA VAL A 23 7.04 20.24 44.32
C VAL A 23 6.34 20.12 42.96
N THR A 24 6.41 21.14 42.10
CA THR A 24 5.88 21.05 40.72
C THR A 24 6.78 20.23 39.77
N ALA A 25 8.08 20.13 40.05
CA ALA A 25 8.98 19.25 39.29
C ALA A 25 8.77 17.74 39.58
N ARG A 26 8.15 17.37 40.71
CA ARG A 26 7.86 15.97 41.09
C ARG A 26 6.54 15.40 40.54
N MET A 27 5.72 16.21 39.88
CA MET A 27 4.44 15.78 39.28
C MET A 27 4.45 15.77 37.75
N GLN A 28 5.59 15.48 37.12
CA GLN A 28 5.55 14.94 35.76
C GLN A 28 5.29 13.44 35.85
N PRO A 29 4.12 12.92 35.43
CA PRO A 29 3.96 11.49 35.31
C PRO A 29 4.97 11.02 34.27
N THR A 30 6.00 10.31 34.73
CA THR A 30 6.89 9.51 33.89
C THR A 30 5.99 8.46 33.25
N ASN A 31 5.45 8.79 32.09
CA ASN A 31 4.46 7.99 31.39
C ASN A 31 5.18 6.83 30.68
N HIS A 32 5.82 5.96 31.49
CA HIS A 32 6.33 4.69 31.01
C HIS A 32 5.14 3.92 30.45
N SER A 33 5.16 3.61 29.15
CA SER A 33 4.13 2.75 28.58
C SER A 33 4.24 1.39 29.26
N SER A 34 3.32 1.09 30.17
CA SER A 34 3.23 -0.24 30.80
C SER A 34 3.24 -1.34 29.73
N PRO A 35 3.88 -2.50 29.95
CA PRO A 35 3.84 -3.64 29.05
C PRO A 35 2.42 -4.01 28.58
N SER A 36 1.40 -3.81 29.44
CA SER A 36 -0.01 -4.01 29.09
C SER A 36 -0.49 -3.07 27.96
N ASN A 37 -0.04 -1.81 27.96
CA ASN A 37 -0.38 -0.84 26.91
C ASN A 37 0.30 -1.19 25.58
N GLN A 38 1.52 -1.75 25.61
CA GLN A 38 2.22 -2.19 24.40
C GLN A 38 1.54 -3.41 23.77
N ILE A 39 1.11 -4.39 24.58
CA ILE A 39 0.35 -5.55 24.11
C ILE A 39 -1.00 -5.12 23.54
N ALA A 40 -1.73 -4.23 24.23
CA ALA A 40 -3.01 -3.71 23.74
C ALA A 40 -2.86 -3.02 22.37
N ARG A 41 -1.83 -2.19 22.20
CA ARG A 41 -1.52 -1.55 20.91
C ARG A 41 -1.17 -2.57 19.82
N ALA A 42 -0.40 -3.60 20.15
CA ALA A 42 -0.05 -4.66 19.21
C ALA A 42 -1.28 -5.47 18.76
N LEU A 43 -2.19 -5.80 19.69
CA LEU A 43 -3.45 -6.48 19.39
C LEU A 43 -4.40 -5.60 18.56
N LEU A 44 -4.49 -4.30 18.84
CA LEU A 44 -5.27 -3.36 18.03
C LEU A 44 -4.71 -3.23 16.61
N ALA A 45 -3.38 -3.17 16.45
CA ALA A 45 -2.74 -3.18 15.14
C ALA A 45 -3.00 -4.50 14.39
N ALA A 46 -2.94 -5.63 15.08
CA ALA A 46 -3.27 -6.94 14.51
C ALA A 46 -4.73 -7.02 14.05
N MET A 47 -5.65 -6.52 14.88
CA MET A 47 -7.07 -6.41 14.53
C MET A 47 -7.24 -5.55 13.27
N LEU A 48 -6.67 -4.34 13.24
CA LEU A 48 -6.72 -3.45 12.08
C LEU A 48 -6.18 -4.13 10.81
N CYS A 49 -5.05 -4.84 10.90
CA CYS A 49 -4.44 -5.53 9.75
C CYS A 49 -5.25 -6.75 9.27
N SER A 50 -6.10 -7.32 10.13
CA SER A 50 -6.97 -8.46 9.78
C SER A 50 -8.31 -8.03 9.15
N VAL A 51 -8.74 -6.77 9.37
CA VAL A 51 -10.03 -6.25 8.90
C VAL A 51 -10.24 -6.41 7.39
N PRO A 52 -9.28 -6.08 6.50
CA PRO A 52 -9.45 -6.27 5.06
C PRO A 52 -9.81 -7.70 4.65
N ALA A 53 -9.07 -8.69 5.18
CA ALA A 53 -9.31 -10.10 4.90
C ALA A 53 -10.67 -10.54 5.48
N PHE A 54 -11.00 -10.11 6.69
CA PHE A 54 -12.30 -10.38 7.31
C PHE A 54 -13.47 -9.85 6.46
N ILE A 55 -13.40 -8.60 5.98
CA ILE A 55 -14.42 -8.01 5.11
C ILE A 55 -14.51 -8.81 3.81
N CYS A 56 -13.37 -9.13 3.19
CA CYS A 56 -13.33 -9.92 1.97
C CYS A 56 -13.98 -11.31 2.15
N PHE A 57 -13.71 -12.01 3.25
CA PHE A 57 -14.30 -13.32 3.53
C PHE A 57 -15.79 -13.22 3.82
N ARG A 58 -16.24 -12.18 4.51
CA ARG A 58 -17.64 -12.01 4.91
C ARG A 58 -18.54 -11.60 3.75
N THR A 59 -18.11 -10.63 2.94
CA THR A 59 -18.98 -9.99 1.94
C THR A 59 -18.43 -10.07 0.52
N GLY A 60 -17.14 -10.36 0.35
CA GLY A 60 -16.46 -10.35 -0.95
C GLY A 60 -16.24 -11.73 -1.58
N ALA A 61 -16.42 -12.83 -0.84
CA ALA A 61 -16.02 -14.17 -1.29
C ALA A 61 -16.70 -14.60 -2.60
N GLY A 62 -18.02 -14.44 -2.68
CA GLY A 62 -18.77 -14.72 -3.91
C GLY A 62 -18.34 -13.84 -5.08
N ALA A 63 -18.16 -12.53 -4.84
CA ALA A 63 -17.71 -11.56 -5.84
C ALA A 63 -16.27 -11.82 -6.31
N CYS A 64 -15.41 -12.39 -5.46
CA CYS A 64 -14.04 -12.75 -5.84
C CYS A 64 -14.06 -13.90 -6.84
N VAL A 65 -14.80 -14.98 -6.55
CA VAL A 65 -14.81 -16.15 -7.43
C VAL A 65 -15.57 -15.89 -8.72
N SER A 66 -16.46 -14.90 -8.76
CA SER A 66 -17.14 -14.44 -9.97
C SER A 66 -16.48 -13.24 -10.66
N ASP A 67 -15.26 -12.85 -10.27
CA ASP A 67 -14.55 -11.75 -10.93
C ASP A 67 -14.40 -12.05 -12.44
N PRO A 68 -14.71 -11.07 -13.32
CA PRO A 68 -14.77 -11.33 -14.76
C PRO A 68 -13.42 -11.69 -15.38
N ASP A 69 -12.29 -11.35 -14.74
CA ASP A 69 -10.94 -11.63 -15.25
C ASP A 69 -10.36 -12.92 -14.65
N LEU A 70 -10.99 -13.49 -13.61
CA LEU A 70 -10.46 -14.68 -12.92
C LEU A 70 -10.27 -15.86 -13.87
N GLY A 71 -11.27 -16.11 -14.73
CA GLY A 71 -11.20 -17.19 -15.72
C GLY A 71 -10.05 -17.01 -16.71
N TRP A 72 -9.76 -15.78 -17.14
CA TRP A 72 -8.64 -15.46 -18.02
C TRP A 72 -7.30 -15.77 -17.35
N HIS A 73 -7.13 -15.37 -16.08
CA HIS A 73 -5.91 -15.63 -15.33
C HIS A 73 -5.68 -17.12 -15.09
N LEU A 74 -6.72 -17.86 -14.70
CA LEU A 74 -6.63 -19.30 -14.47
C LEU A 74 -6.30 -20.05 -15.76
N ARG A 75 -6.96 -19.70 -16.88
CA ARG A 75 -6.72 -20.38 -18.16
C ARG A 75 -5.33 -20.06 -18.72
N THR A 76 -4.83 -18.84 -18.54
CA THR A 76 -3.48 -18.49 -18.97
C THR A 76 -2.43 -19.21 -18.12
N GLY A 77 -2.60 -19.26 -16.79
CA GLY A 77 -1.71 -19.99 -15.89
C GLY A 77 -1.68 -21.50 -16.17
N GLU A 78 -2.85 -22.09 -16.45
CA GLU A 78 -2.97 -23.48 -16.88
C GLU A 78 -2.17 -23.74 -18.17
N TRP A 79 -2.36 -22.89 -19.18
CA TRP A 79 -1.68 -23.01 -20.46
C TRP A 79 -0.15 -22.94 -20.30
N ILE A 80 0.34 -21.99 -19.50
CA ILE A 80 1.78 -21.82 -19.23
C ILE A 80 2.38 -23.09 -18.63
N LEU A 81 1.69 -23.69 -17.65
CA LEU A 81 2.18 -24.90 -16.97
C LEU A 81 2.12 -26.13 -17.87
N GLN A 82 1.13 -26.23 -18.77
CA GLN A 82 1.01 -27.33 -19.72
C GLN A 82 2.06 -27.25 -20.86
N HIS A 83 2.40 -26.05 -21.32
CA HIS A 83 3.29 -25.86 -22.46
C HIS A 83 4.73 -25.50 -22.08
N HIS A 84 4.99 -25.26 -20.79
CA HIS A 84 6.29 -24.80 -20.28
C HIS A 84 6.83 -23.55 -21.01
N ALA A 85 5.92 -22.67 -21.43
CA ALA A 85 6.21 -21.48 -22.20
C ALA A 85 5.28 -20.33 -21.81
N VAL A 86 5.69 -19.10 -22.08
CA VAL A 86 4.83 -17.92 -21.86
C VAL A 86 4.21 -17.49 -23.20
N PRO A 87 2.87 -17.30 -23.28
CA PRO A 87 2.17 -16.98 -24.53
C PRO A 87 2.74 -15.76 -25.25
N ARG A 88 2.89 -15.86 -26.57
CA ARG A 88 3.27 -14.72 -27.45
C ARG A 88 2.18 -14.33 -28.44
N VAL A 89 1.10 -15.09 -28.47
CA VAL A 89 -0.07 -14.85 -29.32
C VAL A 89 -1.33 -15.09 -28.49
N ASP A 90 -2.41 -14.43 -28.87
CA ASP A 90 -3.71 -14.62 -28.22
C ASP A 90 -4.37 -15.89 -28.77
N PHE A 91 -4.80 -16.76 -27.85
CA PHE A 91 -5.53 -17.99 -28.15
C PHE A 91 -6.97 -17.96 -27.61
N PHE A 92 -7.30 -16.97 -26.78
CA PHE A 92 -8.51 -16.96 -25.98
C PHE A 92 -9.60 -16.06 -26.58
N SER A 93 -9.20 -14.97 -27.25
CA SER A 93 -10.18 -14.07 -27.86
C SER A 93 -10.45 -14.40 -29.32
N ARG A 94 -11.73 -14.39 -29.72
CA ARG A 94 -12.16 -14.71 -31.08
C ARG A 94 -11.56 -13.78 -32.14
N PHE A 95 -11.47 -12.48 -31.83
CA PHE A 95 -10.94 -11.47 -32.75
C PHE A 95 -9.44 -11.23 -32.61
N GLY A 96 -8.83 -11.68 -31.51
CA GLY A 96 -7.39 -11.64 -31.26
C GLY A 96 -6.67 -12.92 -31.64
N ALA A 97 -7.39 -14.03 -31.88
CA ALA A 97 -6.82 -15.33 -32.20
C ALA A 97 -5.68 -15.24 -33.24
N GLY A 98 -4.48 -15.69 -32.83
CA GLY A 98 -3.28 -15.68 -33.65
C GLY A 98 -2.55 -14.34 -33.75
N LYS A 99 -3.10 -13.25 -33.21
CA LYS A 99 -2.42 -11.94 -33.15
C LYS A 99 -1.39 -11.92 -32.01
N PRO A 100 -0.33 -11.10 -32.14
CA PRO A 100 0.65 -10.93 -31.06
C PRO A 100 0.00 -10.47 -29.76
N TRP A 101 0.29 -11.17 -28.68
CA TRP A 101 -0.17 -10.83 -27.33
C TRP A 101 0.93 -11.17 -26.33
N GLN A 102 1.07 -10.35 -25.30
CA GLN A 102 2.02 -10.56 -24.23
C GLN A 102 1.24 -10.72 -22.94
N ALA A 103 1.29 -11.92 -22.37
CA ALA A 103 0.80 -12.20 -21.01
C ALA A 103 1.72 -11.51 -19.99
N TYR A 104 1.53 -10.21 -19.80
CA TYR A 104 2.37 -9.39 -18.90
C TYR A 104 2.23 -9.75 -17.43
N SER A 105 1.16 -10.47 -17.05
CA SER A 105 0.89 -10.94 -15.69
C SER A 105 1.22 -12.42 -15.49
N TRP A 106 2.05 -13.02 -16.35
CA TRP A 106 2.29 -14.46 -16.39
C TRP A 106 2.66 -15.08 -15.04
N LEU A 107 3.49 -14.41 -14.23
CA LEU A 107 3.93 -14.96 -12.95
C LEU A 107 2.77 -15.02 -11.95
N PHE A 108 1.91 -14.01 -11.96
CA PHE A 108 0.68 -14.01 -11.17
C PHE A 108 -0.24 -15.16 -11.59
N GLU A 109 -0.42 -15.36 -12.89
CA GLU A 109 -1.30 -16.40 -13.44
C GLU A 109 -0.83 -17.80 -13.05
N VAL A 110 0.49 -18.05 -13.11
CA VAL A 110 1.08 -19.31 -12.63
C VAL A 110 0.85 -19.51 -11.13
N VAL A 111 1.10 -18.48 -10.31
CA VAL A 111 0.91 -18.57 -8.84
C VAL A 111 -0.55 -18.81 -8.49
N LEU A 112 -1.48 -18.05 -9.08
CA LEU A 112 -2.90 -18.19 -8.82
C LEU A 112 -3.42 -19.55 -9.25
N PHE A 113 -3.04 -20.02 -10.45
CA PHE A 113 -3.47 -21.33 -10.92
C PHE A 113 -2.91 -22.46 -10.04
N ARG A 114 -1.67 -22.37 -9.55
CA ARG A 114 -1.11 -23.36 -8.59
C ARG A 114 -1.89 -23.39 -7.28
N LEU A 115 -2.29 -22.24 -6.76
CA LEU A 115 -3.14 -22.18 -5.56
C LEU A 115 -4.49 -22.86 -5.81
N VAL A 116 -5.11 -22.62 -6.97
CA VAL A 116 -6.37 -23.29 -7.34
C VAL A 116 -6.18 -24.79 -7.60
N GLN A 117 -5.03 -25.21 -8.12
CA GLN A 117 -4.72 -26.63 -8.28
C GLN A 117 -4.63 -27.37 -6.93
N TRP A 118 -4.10 -26.71 -5.89
CA TRP A 118 -3.93 -27.32 -4.56
C TRP A 118 -5.15 -27.19 -3.67
N PHE A 119 -5.90 -26.09 -3.77
CA PHE A 119 -6.97 -25.75 -2.83
C PHE A 119 -8.32 -25.49 -3.51
N HIS A 120 -8.45 -25.69 -4.82
CA HIS A 120 -9.63 -25.32 -5.62
C HIS A 120 -9.97 -23.81 -5.44
N LEU A 121 -11.25 -23.43 -5.36
CA LEU A 121 -11.65 -22.03 -5.22
C LEU A 121 -11.21 -21.42 -3.88
N ASP A 122 -11.00 -22.24 -2.84
CA ASP A 122 -10.42 -21.78 -1.58
C ASP A 122 -9.01 -21.18 -1.80
N GLY A 123 -8.28 -21.64 -2.82
CA GLY A 123 -6.98 -21.10 -3.21
C GLY A 123 -7.03 -19.62 -3.61
N VAL A 124 -8.14 -19.16 -4.22
CA VAL A 124 -8.38 -17.74 -4.52
C VAL A 124 -8.55 -16.95 -3.22
N MET A 125 -9.27 -17.53 -2.24
CA MET A 125 -9.47 -16.87 -0.96
C MET A 125 -8.22 -16.85 -0.09
N VAL A 126 -7.35 -17.86 -0.20
CA VAL A 126 -6.00 -17.85 0.39
C VAL A 126 -5.19 -16.70 -0.20
N TYR A 127 -5.16 -16.56 -1.53
CA TYR A 127 -4.50 -15.43 -2.19
C TYR A 127 -5.02 -14.08 -1.65
N MET A 128 -6.34 -13.91 -1.61
CA MET A 128 -6.96 -12.68 -1.10
C MET A 128 -6.58 -12.40 0.36
N GLY A 129 -6.70 -13.40 1.25
CA GLY A 129 -6.34 -13.24 2.66
C GLY A 129 -4.89 -12.80 2.85
N VAL A 130 -3.96 -13.48 2.17
CA VAL A 130 -2.52 -13.18 2.27
C VAL A 130 -2.23 -11.78 1.73
N MET A 131 -2.74 -11.41 0.56
CA MET A 131 -2.45 -10.11 -0.06
C MET A 131 -3.08 -8.94 0.69
N LEU A 132 -4.35 -9.05 1.09
CA LEU A 132 -5.03 -7.98 1.81
C LEU A 132 -4.38 -7.72 3.17
N THR A 133 -3.97 -8.77 3.88
CA THR A 133 -3.21 -8.64 5.11
C THR A 133 -1.81 -8.07 4.87
N ALA A 134 -1.09 -8.51 3.83
CA ALA A 134 0.22 -7.96 3.49
C ALA A 134 0.16 -6.45 3.18
N ILE A 135 -0.84 -6.01 2.40
CA ILE A 135 -1.09 -4.60 2.11
C ILE A 135 -1.40 -3.83 3.40
N ALA A 136 -2.25 -4.37 4.27
CA ALA A 136 -2.59 -3.73 5.53
C ALA A 136 -1.39 -3.54 6.45
N VAL A 137 -0.56 -4.58 6.60
CA VAL A 137 0.68 -4.54 7.38
C VAL A 137 1.68 -3.56 6.77
N ALA A 138 1.86 -3.59 5.45
CA ALA A 138 2.78 -2.69 4.75
C ALA A 138 2.35 -1.22 4.90
N LEU A 139 1.06 -0.93 4.72
CA LEU A 139 0.51 0.42 4.87
C LEU A 139 0.62 0.90 6.31
N TYR A 140 0.24 0.08 7.29
CA TYR A 140 0.38 0.41 8.71
C TYR A 140 1.83 0.72 9.06
N ARG A 141 2.77 -0.13 8.63
CA ARG A 141 4.21 0.08 8.85
C ARG A 141 4.71 1.37 8.22
N LEU A 142 4.33 1.67 6.98
CA LEU A 142 4.68 2.92 6.31
C LEU A 142 4.15 4.11 7.12
N VAL A 143 2.85 4.13 7.43
CA VAL A 143 2.22 5.23 8.14
C VAL A 143 2.80 5.41 9.54
N SER A 144 3.00 4.34 10.33
CA SER A 144 3.58 4.42 11.68
C SER A 144 5.04 4.85 11.71
N ARG A 145 5.79 4.67 10.60
CA ARG A 145 7.15 5.23 10.46
C ARG A 145 7.12 6.71 10.15
N LEU A 146 6.11 7.19 9.43
CA LEU A 146 5.95 8.60 9.10
C LEU A 146 5.31 9.38 10.27
N GLN A 147 4.39 8.74 11.00
CA GLN A 147 3.61 9.31 12.09
C GLN A 147 3.77 8.47 13.37
N PRO A 148 4.57 8.91 14.36
CA PRO A 148 4.83 8.14 15.58
C PRO A 148 3.62 8.09 16.54
N ASP A 149 2.62 8.96 16.38
CA ASP A 149 1.39 8.91 17.16
C ASP A 149 0.54 7.69 16.78
N PHE A 150 0.42 6.72 17.69
CA PHE A 150 -0.30 5.47 17.46
C PHE A 150 -1.73 5.71 16.97
N THR A 151 -2.49 6.58 17.64
CA THR A 151 -3.90 6.84 17.30
C THR A 151 -4.05 7.40 15.88
N ARG A 152 -3.24 8.39 15.51
CA ARG A 152 -3.26 8.93 14.14
C ARG A 152 -2.80 7.91 13.11
N SER A 153 -1.76 7.14 13.41
CA SER A 153 -1.28 6.11 12.49
C SER A 153 -2.36 5.05 12.23
N THR A 154 -3.10 4.65 13.26
CA THR A 154 -4.22 3.71 13.19
C THR A 154 -5.40 4.30 12.40
N ILE A 155 -5.80 5.55 12.68
CA ILE A 155 -6.92 6.21 11.97
C ILE A 155 -6.61 6.41 10.49
N LEU A 156 -5.40 6.90 10.17
CA LEU A 156 -4.97 7.08 8.78
C LEU A 156 -4.93 5.74 8.05
N THR A 157 -4.32 4.72 8.64
CA THR A 157 -4.28 3.38 8.05
C THR A 157 -5.69 2.83 7.82
N MET A 158 -6.59 2.96 8.80
CA MET A 158 -7.99 2.54 8.66
C MET A 158 -8.69 3.27 7.51
N ALA A 159 -8.50 4.59 7.37
CA ALA A 159 -9.07 5.37 6.27
C ALA A 159 -8.50 4.94 4.90
N GLY A 160 -7.18 4.70 4.81
CA GLY A 160 -6.54 4.17 3.61
C GLY A 160 -7.09 2.80 3.21
N LEU A 161 -7.19 1.86 4.17
CA LEU A 161 -7.76 0.53 3.92
C LEU A 161 -9.24 0.56 3.55
N ALA A 162 -10.00 1.50 4.09
CA ALA A 162 -11.38 1.72 3.69
C ALA A 162 -11.47 2.11 2.21
N VAL A 163 -10.68 3.07 1.74
CA VAL A 163 -10.64 3.44 0.31
C VAL A 163 -10.20 2.25 -0.56
N LEU A 164 -9.15 1.53 -0.15
CA LEU A 164 -8.61 0.39 -0.90
C LEU A 164 -9.59 -0.78 -1.00
N SER A 165 -10.61 -0.86 -0.14
CA SER A 165 -11.63 -1.92 -0.18
C SER A 165 -12.38 -2.03 -1.52
N ARG A 166 -12.41 -0.94 -2.29
CA ARG A 166 -12.95 -0.90 -3.66
C ARG A 166 -12.19 -1.77 -4.65
N LEU A 167 -10.95 -2.14 -4.34
CA LEU A 167 -10.05 -2.88 -5.22
C LEU A 167 -9.81 -4.32 -4.75
N TYR A 168 -10.61 -4.82 -3.79
CA TYR A 168 -10.48 -6.17 -3.24
C TYR A 168 -11.06 -7.20 -4.21
N THR A 169 -10.34 -7.44 -5.29
CA THR A 169 -10.61 -8.47 -6.30
C THR A 169 -9.37 -9.35 -6.48
N PRO A 170 -9.53 -10.61 -6.94
CA PRO A 170 -8.42 -11.56 -7.04
C PRO A 170 -7.56 -11.31 -8.30
N ARG A 171 -7.02 -10.10 -8.40
CA ARG A 171 -6.29 -9.59 -9.55
C ARG A 171 -4.85 -9.22 -9.19
N PRO A 172 -3.94 -9.15 -10.19
CA PRO A 172 -2.52 -8.87 -9.96
C PRO A 172 -2.24 -7.47 -9.40
N TRP A 173 -3.18 -6.53 -9.48
CA TRP A 173 -2.98 -5.18 -8.94
C TRP A 173 -2.80 -5.15 -7.42
N LEU A 174 -3.22 -6.18 -6.67
CA LEU A 174 -2.95 -6.23 -5.23
C LEU A 174 -1.43 -6.28 -4.95
N PHE A 175 -0.67 -7.00 -5.78
CA PHE A 175 0.79 -6.95 -5.73
C PHE A 175 1.33 -5.56 -6.09
N THR A 176 0.71 -4.86 -7.04
CA THR A 176 1.10 -3.48 -7.39
C THR A 176 0.93 -2.54 -6.22
N ILE A 177 -0.20 -2.61 -5.51
CA ILE A 177 -0.45 -1.79 -4.32
C ILE A 177 0.60 -2.11 -3.24
N LEU A 178 0.87 -3.40 -2.98
CA LEU A 178 1.87 -3.83 -2.02
C LEU A 178 3.28 -3.32 -2.38
N PHE A 179 3.73 -3.56 -3.62
CA PHE A 179 5.04 -3.15 -4.08
C PHE A 179 5.21 -1.63 -4.12
N PHE A 180 4.15 -0.90 -4.46
CA PHE A 180 4.15 0.55 -4.39
C PHE A 180 4.31 1.07 -2.95
N ILE A 181 3.60 0.49 -1.98
CA ILE A 181 3.77 0.84 -0.56
C ILE A 181 5.20 0.56 -0.10
N VAL A 182 5.78 -0.57 -0.51
CA VAL A 182 7.17 -0.95 -0.19
C VAL A 182 8.17 0.01 -0.84
N GLU A 183 7.99 0.35 -2.11
CA GLU A 183 8.81 1.33 -2.84
C GLU A 183 8.79 2.69 -2.14
N ILE A 184 7.60 3.19 -1.78
CA ILE A 184 7.45 4.45 -1.04
C ILE A 184 8.12 4.37 0.33
N ASP A 185 7.97 3.27 1.09
CA ASP A 185 8.66 3.08 2.38
C ASP A 185 10.18 3.13 2.21
N ILE A 186 10.73 2.46 1.19
CA ILE A 186 12.17 2.48 0.88
C ILE A 186 12.62 3.90 0.50
N LEU A 187 11.89 4.57 -0.39
CA LEU A 187 12.20 5.91 -0.87
C LEU A 187 12.14 6.94 0.26
N MET A 188 11.11 6.92 1.09
CA MET A 188 10.97 7.82 2.23
C MET A 188 12.07 7.60 3.26
N GLN A 189 12.43 6.34 3.54
CA GLN A 189 13.57 6.04 4.42
C GLN A 189 14.89 6.55 3.84
N ALA A 190 15.12 6.36 2.53
CA ALA A 190 16.32 6.86 1.86
C ALA A 190 16.38 8.38 1.90
N ARG A 191 15.26 9.09 1.63
CA ARG A 191 15.16 10.56 1.71
C ARG A 191 15.45 11.06 3.14
N ARG A 192 14.90 10.39 4.16
CA ARG A 192 15.08 10.76 5.57
C ARG A 192 16.51 10.54 6.07
N THR A 193 17.11 9.37 5.78
CA THR A 193 18.44 9.03 6.29
C THR A 193 19.58 9.49 5.39
N GLY A 194 19.31 9.88 4.15
CA GLY A 194 20.34 10.16 3.13
C GLY A 194 21.08 8.90 2.64
N ASP A 195 20.64 7.71 3.05
CA ASP A 195 21.32 6.46 2.74
C ASP A 195 20.84 5.91 1.40
N SER A 196 21.56 6.23 0.32
CA SER A 196 21.22 5.78 -1.02
C SER A 196 21.36 4.28 -1.22
N ARG A 197 22.02 3.55 -0.32
CA ARG A 197 22.15 2.08 -0.42
C ARG A 197 20.79 1.40 -0.36
N LYS A 198 19.83 2.01 0.33
CA LYS A 198 18.44 1.50 0.41
C LYS A 198 17.75 1.45 -0.95
N LEU A 199 18.11 2.35 -1.88
CA LEU A 199 17.51 2.38 -3.22
C LEU A 199 17.87 1.14 -4.06
N TRP A 200 18.95 0.41 -3.73
CA TRP A 200 19.32 -0.82 -4.42
C TRP A 200 18.42 -2.02 -4.11
N TRP A 201 17.48 -1.88 -3.17
CA TRP A 201 16.37 -2.83 -3.01
C TRP A 201 15.28 -2.66 -4.07
N LEU A 202 15.25 -1.52 -4.79
CA LEU A 202 14.24 -1.26 -5.80
C LEU A 202 14.45 -2.10 -7.08
N PRO A 203 15.66 -2.25 -7.67
CA PRO A 203 15.79 -3.05 -8.88
C PRO A 203 15.29 -4.51 -8.72
N PRO A 204 15.61 -5.26 -7.65
CA PRO A 204 15.00 -6.58 -7.42
C PRO A 204 13.47 -6.54 -7.30
N LEU A 205 12.93 -5.51 -6.65
CA LEU A 205 11.48 -5.29 -6.57
C LEU A 205 10.86 -5.10 -7.97
N PHE A 206 11.49 -4.31 -8.84
CA PHE A 206 11.04 -4.06 -10.22
C PHE A 206 11.17 -5.29 -11.12
N VAL A 207 12.15 -6.16 -10.92
CA VAL A 207 12.20 -7.47 -11.60
C VAL A 207 10.93 -8.25 -11.29
N ILE A 208 10.59 -8.38 -10.01
CA ILE A 208 9.41 -9.17 -9.59
C ILE A 208 8.13 -8.49 -10.07
N TRP A 209 8.02 -7.16 -9.90
CA TRP A 209 6.84 -6.39 -10.26
C TRP A 209 6.53 -6.46 -11.76
N ALA A 210 7.53 -6.30 -12.62
CA ALA A 210 7.36 -6.35 -14.08
C ALA A 210 6.92 -7.71 -14.61
N ASN A 211 7.13 -8.79 -13.85
CA ASN A 211 6.64 -10.13 -14.19
C ASN A 211 5.23 -10.43 -13.64
N ILE A 212 4.71 -9.57 -12.75
CA ILE A 212 3.43 -9.75 -12.07
C ILE A 212 2.35 -8.82 -12.62
N HIS A 213 2.66 -7.53 -12.85
CA HIS A 213 1.66 -6.56 -13.26
C HIS A 213 2.24 -5.36 -13.99
N ILE A 214 1.53 -4.88 -15.03
CA ILE A 214 1.96 -3.79 -15.91
C ILE A 214 2.10 -2.43 -15.21
N GLN A 215 1.45 -2.23 -14.06
CA GLN A 215 1.48 -0.97 -13.32
C GLN A 215 2.81 -0.69 -12.58
N PHE A 216 3.87 -1.48 -12.79
CA PHE A 216 5.23 -1.10 -12.37
C PHE A 216 5.66 0.27 -12.96
N ILE A 217 5.07 0.68 -14.09
CA ILE A 217 5.26 2.01 -14.68
C ILE A 217 4.95 3.13 -13.68
N ASN A 218 3.98 2.93 -12.78
CA ASN A 218 3.64 3.92 -11.75
C ASN A 218 4.77 4.08 -10.72
N GLY A 219 5.52 3.02 -10.42
CA GLY A 219 6.72 3.12 -9.59
C GLY A 219 7.86 3.87 -10.29
N LEU A 220 8.10 3.58 -11.57
CA LEU A 220 9.07 4.33 -12.38
C LEU A 220 8.74 5.83 -12.42
N LEU A 221 7.44 6.18 -12.49
CA LEU A 221 6.97 7.56 -12.43
C LEU A 221 7.31 8.23 -11.09
N VAL A 222 7.14 7.54 -9.96
CA VAL A 222 7.52 8.06 -8.64
C VAL A 222 9.03 8.32 -8.56
N LEU A 223 9.84 7.36 -9.02
CA LEU A 223 11.30 7.52 -9.03
C LEU A 223 11.76 8.65 -9.95
N PHE A 224 11.10 8.82 -11.10
CA PHE A 224 11.36 9.93 -12.00
C PHE A 224 11.05 11.28 -11.34
N VAL A 225 9.92 11.40 -10.66
CA VAL A 225 9.57 12.63 -9.92
C VAL A 225 10.54 12.88 -8.77
N ALA A 226 10.94 11.85 -8.03
CA ALA A 226 11.97 11.96 -7.00
C ALA A 226 13.32 12.39 -7.58
N ALA A 227 13.74 11.86 -8.73
CA ALA A 227 14.99 12.24 -9.39
C ALA A 227 14.98 13.67 -9.94
N CYS A 228 13.79 14.20 -10.27
CA CYS A 228 13.60 15.59 -10.71
C CYS A 228 13.52 16.60 -9.54
N GLU A 229 13.18 16.16 -8.32
CA GLU A 229 13.04 17.04 -7.15
C GLU A 229 14.24 17.98 -6.94
N PRO A 230 15.52 17.54 -6.98
CA PRO A 230 16.67 18.43 -6.78
C PRO A 230 16.83 19.52 -7.85
N LEU A 231 16.30 19.30 -9.06
CA LEU A 231 16.31 20.29 -10.15
C LEU A 231 15.26 21.37 -9.90
N LEU A 232 14.07 20.94 -9.48
CA LEU A 232 12.93 21.81 -9.19
C LEU A 232 13.11 22.60 -7.90
N ALA A 233 13.84 22.06 -6.94
CA ALA A 233 14.16 22.73 -5.67
C ALA A 233 14.89 24.08 -5.85
N ARG A 234 15.49 24.34 -7.02
CA ARG A 234 16.11 25.64 -7.37
C ARG A 234 15.09 26.77 -7.57
N TRP A 235 13.86 26.41 -7.94
CA TRP A 235 12.75 27.33 -8.24
C TRP A 235 11.75 27.43 -7.08
N TRP A 236 11.87 26.53 -6.11
CA TRP A 236 11.07 26.50 -4.89
C TRP A 236 11.93 26.86 -3.66
N LYS A 237 11.31 26.89 -2.48
CA LYS A 237 12.04 27.13 -1.21
C LYS A 237 13.27 26.20 -1.15
N PRO A 238 14.40 26.66 -0.57
CA PRO A 238 15.61 25.86 -0.49
C PRO A 238 15.34 24.58 0.31
N PHE A 239 15.08 23.50 -0.41
CA PHE A 239 14.99 22.15 0.11
C PHE A 239 16.28 21.43 -0.26
N THR A 240 17.09 21.10 0.73
CA THR A 240 18.25 20.24 0.53
C THR A 240 17.82 18.80 0.73
N SER A 241 17.48 18.11 -0.37
CA SER A 241 17.36 16.65 -0.31
C SER A 241 18.68 16.06 0.19
N ARG A 242 18.61 15.19 1.20
CA ARG A 242 19.79 14.49 1.72
C ARG A 242 20.32 13.44 0.74
N LEU A 243 19.53 13.08 -0.27
CA LEU A 243 19.93 12.14 -1.30
C LEU A 243 20.64 12.87 -2.45
N SER A 244 21.71 12.23 -2.92
CA SER A 244 22.37 12.66 -4.15
C SER A 244 21.45 12.47 -5.34
N MET A 245 21.30 13.53 -6.15
CA MET A 245 20.58 13.48 -7.42
C MET A 245 21.09 12.34 -8.31
N ARG A 246 22.42 12.12 -8.35
CA ARG A 246 23.02 11.02 -9.13
C ARG A 246 22.50 9.66 -8.69
N SER A 247 22.37 9.43 -7.37
CA SER A 247 21.90 8.16 -6.84
C SER A 247 20.45 7.86 -7.24
N LEU A 248 19.59 8.88 -7.31
CA LEU A 248 18.19 8.73 -7.75
C LEU A 248 18.11 8.40 -9.25
N TRP A 249 18.89 9.08 -10.09
CA TRP A 249 18.95 8.77 -11.52
C TRP A 249 19.54 7.38 -11.80
N PHE A 250 20.57 6.95 -11.05
CA PHE A 250 21.10 5.59 -11.15
C PHE A 250 20.08 4.55 -10.69
N ALA A 251 19.36 4.79 -9.60
CA ALA A 251 18.30 3.90 -9.14
C ALA A 251 17.18 3.78 -10.19
N LEU A 252 16.75 4.90 -10.77
CA LEU A 252 15.75 4.91 -11.85
C LEU A 252 16.23 4.10 -13.07
N ALA A 253 17.45 4.36 -13.55
CA ALA A 253 18.02 3.62 -14.68
C ALA A 253 18.12 2.12 -14.38
N ALA A 254 18.56 1.75 -13.17
CA ALA A 254 18.62 0.36 -12.74
C ALA A 254 17.23 -0.30 -12.68
N CYS A 255 16.19 0.41 -12.23
CA CYS A 255 14.81 -0.10 -12.20
C CYS A 255 14.22 -0.27 -13.61
N ILE A 256 14.53 0.65 -14.54
CA ILE A 256 14.15 0.52 -15.96
C ILE A 256 14.77 -0.74 -16.56
N LEU A 257 16.07 -0.94 -16.36
CA LEU A 257 16.77 -2.14 -16.85
C LEU A 257 16.27 -3.41 -16.15
N ALA A 258 15.99 -3.34 -14.86
CA ALA A 258 15.48 -4.47 -14.09
C ALA A 258 14.10 -4.93 -14.57
N ALA A 259 13.21 -4.01 -14.95
CA ALA A 259 11.90 -4.37 -15.49
C ALA A 259 11.99 -5.14 -16.82
N CYS A 260 13.10 -5.03 -17.56
CA CYS A 260 13.37 -5.86 -18.74
C CYS A 260 13.72 -7.31 -18.41
N ALA A 261 13.95 -7.68 -17.15
CA ALA A 261 14.20 -9.05 -16.73
C ALA A 261 12.90 -9.87 -16.69
N ASN A 262 12.29 -10.07 -17.85
CA ASN A 262 11.05 -10.82 -18.07
C ASN A 262 11.11 -11.54 -19.44
N PRO A 263 10.22 -12.51 -19.73
CA PRO A 263 10.23 -13.29 -20.97
C PRO A 263 10.09 -12.49 -22.29
N TYR A 264 9.66 -11.23 -22.21
CA TYR A 264 9.47 -10.32 -23.33
C TYR A 264 10.53 -9.21 -23.42
N GLY A 265 11.48 -9.14 -22.47
CA GLY A 265 12.51 -8.12 -22.45
C GLY A 265 11.93 -6.71 -22.39
N ALA A 266 12.44 -5.81 -23.24
CA ALA A 266 11.93 -4.45 -23.39
C ALA A 266 10.53 -4.36 -24.00
N GLY A 267 9.98 -5.44 -24.55
CA GLY A 267 8.63 -5.50 -25.11
C GLY A 267 7.52 -5.15 -24.11
N ILE A 268 7.79 -5.31 -22.81
CA ILE A 268 6.88 -4.95 -21.73
C ILE A 268 6.48 -3.47 -21.73
N TYR A 269 7.40 -2.57 -22.14
CA TYR A 269 7.10 -1.14 -22.24
C TYR A 269 6.14 -0.82 -23.38
N LYS A 270 6.23 -1.59 -24.48
CA LYS A 270 5.28 -1.48 -25.57
C LYS A 270 3.87 -1.85 -25.09
N VAL A 271 3.73 -2.91 -24.29
CA VAL A 271 2.43 -3.30 -23.72
C VAL A 271 1.83 -2.16 -22.89
N ALA A 272 2.64 -1.51 -22.05
CA ALA A 272 2.19 -0.38 -21.26
C ALA A 272 1.74 0.81 -22.14
N HIS A 273 2.52 1.12 -23.19
CA HIS A 273 2.18 2.16 -24.15
C HIS A 273 0.89 1.84 -24.90
N ASP A 274 0.74 0.61 -25.42
CA ASP A 274 -0.42 0.18 -26.20
C ASP A 274 -1.68 0.24 -25.34
N LEU A 275 -1.63 -0.18 -24.07
CA LEU A 275 -2.74 -0.07 -23.14
C LEU A 275 -3.13 1.40 -22.84
N ALA A 276 -2.13 2.28 -22.68
CA ALA A 276 -2.38 3.69 -22.38
C ALA A 276 -2.89 4.50 -23.59
N SER A 277 -2.53 4.08 -24.81
CA SER A 277 -2.88 4.74 -26.07
C SER A 277 -4.14 4.17 -26.73
N GLN A 278 -4.66 3.04 -26.23
CA GLN A 278 -5.82 2.39 -26.82
C GLN A 278 -7.08 3.28 -26.73
N PRO A 279 -7.67 3.67 -27.87
CA PRO A 279 -8.84 4.54 -27.88
C PRO A 279 -10.05 3.88 -27.20
N GLY A 280 -10.81 4.66 -26.44
CA GLY A 280 -12.10 4.24 -25.87
C GLY A 280 -12.02 3.32 -24.66
N VAL A 281 -10.87 2.74 -24.31
CA VAL A 281 -10.71 1.82 -23.16
C VAL A 281 -11.21 2.44 -21.86
N LEU A 282 -10.90 3.71 -21.61
CA LEU A 282 -11.34 4.45 -20.43
C LEU A 282 -12.86 4.63 -20.33
N ASN A 283 -13.59 4.48 -21.44
CA ASN A 283 -15.04 4.65 -21.49
C ASN A 283 -15.79 3.32 -21.59
N THR A 284 -15.11 2.23 -21.95
CA THR A 284 -15.73 0.91 -22.13
C THR A 284 -15.52 0.00 -20.92
N VAL A 285 -14.36 0.09 -20.27
CA VAL A 285 -14.04 -0.75 -19.11
C VAL A 285 -14.46 -0.03 -17.84
N SER A 286 -15.38 -0.64 -17.07
CA SER A 286 -16.02 -0.02 -15.90
C SER A 286 -15.01 0.46 -14.84
N GLU A 287 -13.96 -0.32 -14.58
CA GLU A 287 -12.91 0.05 -13.62
C GLU A 287 -12.05 1.22 -14.10
N MET A 288 -12.06 1.54 -15.39
CA MET A 288 -11.28 2.64 -15.97
C MET A 288 -12.09 3.92 -16.15
N HIS A 289 -13.39 3.90 -15.81
CA HIS A 289 -14.19 5.12 -15.76
C HIS A 289 -13.66 6.09 -14.69
N ALA A 290 -14.00 7.37 -14.87
CA ALA A 290 -13.77 8.39 -13.86
C ALA A 290 -14.53 8.08 -12.55
N LEU A 291 -14.02 8.64 -11.45
CA LEU A 291 -14.62 8.44 -10.12
C LEU A 291 -16.00 9.13 -10.06
N PRO A 292 -17.09 8.42 -9.72
CA PRO A 292 -18.45 8.98 -9.83
C PRO A 292 -18.85 9.88 -8.66
N PHE A 293 -18.11 9.88 -7.55
CA PHE A 293 -18.43 10.60 -6.30
C PHE A 293 -19.85 10.30 -5.79
N ARG A 294 -20.22 9.02 -5.76
CA ARG A 294 -21.54 8.56 -5.31
C ARG A 294 -21.48 7.73 -4.04
N SER A 295 -20.31 7.19 -3.69
CA SER A 295 -20.15 6.33 -2.53
C SER A 295 -19.39 7.00 -1.40
N LEU A 296 -19.59 6.47 -0.18
CA LEU A 296 -18.82 6.88 0.99
C LEU A 296 -17.30 6.77 0.75
N MET A 297 -16.83 5.75 0.02
CA MET A 297 -15.41 5.56 -0.25
C MET A 297 -14.87 6.61 -1.23
N ASP A 298 -15.69 7.04 -2.19
CA ASP A 298 -15.32 8.09 -3.14
C ASP A 298 -15.15 9.43 -2.40
N PHE A 299 -16.10 9.75 -1.51
CA PHE A 299 -16.04 10.93 -0.67
C PHE A 299 -14.91 10.86 0.34
N LEU A 300 -14.63 9.67 0.91
CA LEU A 300 -13.49 9.50 1.80
C LEU A 300 -12.17 9.80 1.09
N LEU A 301 -11.96 9.28 -0.13
CA LEU A 301 -10.78 9.61 -0.94
C LEU A 301 -10.69 11.10 -1.24
N LEU A 302 -11.81 11.74 -1.58
CA LEU A 302 -11.86 13.20 -1.78
C LEU A 302 -11.45 13.96 -0.51
N PHE A 303 -12.00 13.60 0.66
CA PHE A 303 -11.67 14.27 1.92
C PHE A 303 -10.23 14.02 2.35
N LEU A 304 -9.68 12.83 2.11
CA LEU A 304 -8.26 12.55 2.33
C LEU A 304 -7.37 13.40 1.42
N THR A 305 -7.76 13.59 0.18
CA THR A 305 -7.05 14.44 -0.80
C THR A 305 -7.08 15.90 -0.36
N LEU A 306 -8.25 16.41 0.02
CA LEU A 306 -8.42 17.77 0.54
C LEU A 306 -7.66 17.97 1.86
N ALA A 307 -7.65 16.97 2.74
CA ALA A 307 -6.90 17.02 3.98
C ALA A 307 -5.39 17.02 3.72
N ALA A 308 -4.89 16.22 2.76
CA ALA A 308 -3.49 16.23 2.35
C ALA A 308 -3.07 17.62 1.82
N ALA A 309 -3.86 18.19 0.91
CA ALA A 309 -3.64 19.55 0.40
C ALA A 309 -3.73 20.61 1.52
N GLY A 310 -4.69 20.47 2.43
CA GLY A 310 -4.88 21.35 3.58
C GLY A 310 -3.71 21.30 4.56
N VAL A 311 -3.14 20.11 4.83
CA VAL A 311 -1.93 19.93 5.64
C VAL A 311 -0.72 20.58 4.95
N MET A 312 -0.55 20.36 3.64
CA MET A 312 0.52 21.03 2.88
C MET A 312 0.42 22.55 2.97
N PHE A 313 -0.79 23.10 2.83
CA PHE A 313 -1.04 24.53 2.93
C PHE A 313 -0.80 25.06 4.36
N ARG A 314 -1.41 24.42 5.37
CA ARG A 314 -1.40 24.86 6.78
C ARG A 314 -0.02 24.84 7.42
N PHE A 315 0.82 23.88 7.02
CA PHE A 315 2.18 23.70 7.55
C PHE A 315 3.26 24.12 6.54
N HIS A 316 2.88 24.75 5.43
CA HIS A 316 3.77 25.23 4.38
C HIS A 316 4.72 24.16 3.82
N LEU A 317 4.24 22.92 3.67
CA LEU A 317 4.97 21.75 3.17
C LEU A 317 4.89 21.65 1.63
N PHE A 318 5.13 22.75 0.94
CA PHE A 318 5.14 22.81 -0.53
C PHE A 318 6.49 22.32 -1.08
N PHE A 319 6.81 21.08 -0.78
CA PHE A 319 7.98 20.42 -1.33
C PHE A 319 7.70 19.93 -2.76
N PRO A 320 8.72 19.92 -3.64
CA PRO A 320 8.54 19.57 -5.04
C PRO A 320 7.94 18.19 -5.26
N PHE A 321 8.47 17.21 -4.53
CA PHE A 321 8.07 15.81 -4.66
C PHE A 321 6.61 15.61 -4.23
N GLU A 322 6.25 16.04 -3.02
CA GLU A 322 4.92 15.85 -2.43
C GLU A 322 3.84 16.57 -3.25
N THR A 323 4.14 17.79 -3.72
CA THR A 323 3.21 18.58 -4.53
C THR A 323 2.98 17.92 -5.90
N LEU A 324 4.05 17.52 -6.59
CA LEU A 324 3.94 16.89 -7.90
C LEU A 324 3.30 15.50 -7.80
N MET A 325 3.64 14.73 -6.76
CA MET A 325 3.03 13.43 -6.50
C MET A 325 1.54 13.53 -6.18
N LEU A 326 1.12 14.50 -5.37
CA LEU A 326 -0.31 14.73 -5.12
C LEU A 326 -1.04 15.12 -6.41
N ALA A 327 -0.47 16.01 -7.21
CA ALA A 327 -1.07 16.45 -8.48
C ALA A 327 -1.21 15.28 -9.47
N VAL A 328 -0.15 14.50 -9.67
CA VAL A 328 -0.16 13.29 -10.52
C VAL A 328 -1.19 12.28 -10.00
N ALA A 329 -1.19 12.04 -8.68
CA ALA A 329 -2.10 11.10 -8.07
C ALA A 329 -3.58 11.48 -8.25
N VAL A 330 -3.91 12.76 -8.12
CA VAL A 330 -5.26 13.28 -8.39
C VAL A 330 -5.66 13.03 -9.84
N VAL A 331 -4.79 13.33 -10.81
CA VAL A 331 -5.07 13.10 -12.22
C VAL A 331 -5.32 11.63 -12.52
N LEU A 332 -4.46 10.72 -12.00
CA LEU A 332 -4.62 9.28 -12.22
C LEU A 332 -5.91 8.74 -11.58
N ALA A 333 -6.12 9.00 -10.29
CA ALA A 333 -7.26 8.45 -9.55
C ALA A 333 -8.61 9.02 -9.99
N PHE A 334 -8.68 10.29 -10.41
CA PHE A 334 -9.96 10.87 -10.85
C PHE A 334 -10.28 10.54 -12.30
N ARG A 335 -9.26 10.20 -13.10
CA ARG A 335 -9.45 9.70 -14.46
C ARG A 335 -9.90 8.24 -14.50
N SER A 336 -9.49 7.43 -13.52
CA SER A 336 -9.66 5.97 -13.54
C SER A 336 -9.87 5.40 -12.12
N GLN A 337 -11.01 4.76 -11.88
CA GLN A 337 -11.33 4.11 -10.59
C GLN A 337 -10.30 3.05 -10.19
N ARG A 338 -9.68 2.38 -11.16
CA ARG A 338 -8.61 1.41 -10.96
C ARG A 338 -7.38 2.02 -10.29
N ASP A 339 -7.15 3.32 -10.45
CA ASP A 339 -5.92 4.00 -10.01
C ASP A 339 -6.08 4.76 -8.67
N ILE A 340 -7.21 4.59 -7.97
CA ILE A 340 -7.47 5.24 -6.68
C ILE A 340 -6.44 4.88 -5.60
N TRP A 341 -5.81 3.69 -5.71
CA TRP A 341 -4.80 3.25 -4.75
C TRP A 341 -3.59 4.17 -4.73
N PHE A 342 -3.24 4.75 -5.88
CA PHE A 342 -2.08 5.63 -6.01
C PHE A 342 -2.32 6.90 -5.18
N LEU A 343 -3.50 7.51 -5.32
CA LEU A 343 -3.89 8.67 -4.51
C LEU A 343 -4.09 8.34 -3.04
N ALA A 344 -4.68 7.19 -2.71
CA ALA A 344 -4.84 6.77 -1.33
C ALA A 344 -3.49 6.70 -0.61
N VAL A 345 -2.50 6.01 -1.19
CA VAL A 345 -1.17 5.86 -0.57
C VAL A 345 -0.43 7.20 -0.50
N ILE A 346 -0.42 8.01 -1.56
CA ILE A 346 0.25 9.32 -1.56
C ILE A 346 -0.39 10.28 -0.55
N ALA A 347 -1.72 10.34 -0.48
CA ALA A 347 -2.41 11.17 0.52
C ALA A 347 -2.08 10.70 1.95
N MET A 348 -1.98 9.39 2.20
CA MET A 348 -1.56 8.85 3.50
C MET A 348 -0.15 9.28 3.89
N VAL A 349 0.79 9.26 2.95
CA VAL A 349 2.18 9.70 3.19
C VAL A 349 2.21 11.18 3.58
N ILE A 350 1.56 12.04 2.80
CA ILE A 350 1.52 13.49 3.04
C ILE A 350 0.87 13.81 4.38
N LEU A 351 -0.25 13.15 4.69
CA LEU A 351 -0.95 13.33 5.96
C LEU A 351 -0.12 12.83 7.15
N ALA A 352 0.49 11.65 7.02
CA ALA A 352 1.28 11.06 8.09
C ALA A 352 2.51 11.90 8.42
N GLU A 353 3.23 12.38 7.40
CA GLU A 353 4.42 13.21 7.56
C GLU A 353 4.11 14.65 7.97
N GLY A 354 3.03 15.25 7.46
CA GLY A 354 2.73 16.65 7.69
C GLY A 354 2.01 16.96 9.01
N LEU A 355 1.33 15.98 9.63
CA LEU A 355 0.61 16.20 10.88
C LEU A 355 1.56 16.16 12.10
N PRO A 356 1.65 17.23 12.92
CA PRO A 356 2.58 17.28 14.06
C PRO A 356 2.13 16.35 15.19
N PRO A 357 2.95 15.40 15.67
CA PRO A 357 2.53 14.37 16.63
C PRO A 357 1.89 14.97 17.89
N ARG A 358 0.87 14.30 18.47
CA ARG A 358 0.20 14.78 19.70
C ARG A 358 1.04 14.55 20.95
N SER A 359 1.96 13.59 20.91
CA SER A 359 2.78 13.16 22.04
C SER A 359 4.24 13.59 21.85
N THR A 360 4.93 13.90 22.95
CA THR A 360 6.33 14.35 22.94
C THR A 360 7.28 13.24 22.45
N PRO A 361 8.36 13.59 21.71
CA PRO A 361 9.26 12.62 21.09
C PRO A 361 9.94 11.64 22.06
N ALA A 362 10.05 11.97 23.35
CA ALA A 362 10.63 11.11 24.38
C ALA A 362 9.83 9.79 24.59
N VAL A 363 8.50 9.84 24.54
CA VAL A 363 7.63 8.66 24.69
C VAL A 363 7.71 7.72 23.47
N SER A 364 8.12 8.25 22.31
CA SER A 364 8.19 7.51 21.04
C SER A 364 9.48 6.70 20.86
N GLN A 365 10.59 7.13 21.47
CA GLN A 365 11.88 6.43 21.38
C GLN A 365 11.96 5.22 22.31
N GLU A 366 11.34 5.25 23.49
CA GLU A 366 11.24 4.10 24.40
C GLU A 366 10.31 3.01 23.82
N ALA A 367 9.18 3.39 23.23
CA ALA A 367 8.26 2.45 22.57
C ALA A 367 8.90 1.73 21.35
N GLN A 368 9.92 2.30 20.71
CA GLN A 368 10.70 1.66 19.64
C GLN A 368 11.76 0.69 20.14
N ARG A 369 12.27 0.85 21.38
CA ARG A 369 13.32 -0.01 21.95
C ARG A 369 12.80 -1.36 22.44
N ASP A 370 11.53 -1.44 22.87
CA ASP A 370 10.90 -2.68 23.37
C ASP A 370 10.21 -3.54 22.29
N ALA A 371 10.44 -3.23 21.01
CA ALA A 371 9.75 -3.82 19.87
C ALA A 371 10.05 -5.32 19.58
N ARG A 372 10.87 -5.99 20.40
CA ARG A 372 11.30 -7.38 20.12
C ARG A 372 10.14 -8.39 20.21
N TRP A 373 9.16 -8.16 21.09
CA TRP A 373 8.03 -9.06 21.28
C TRP A 373 6.72 -8.55 20.66
N THR A 374 6.58 -7.24 20.46
CA THR A 374 5.33 -6.66 19.93
C THR A 374 5.09 -7.01 18.46
N VAL A 375 6.15 -7.13 17.65
CA VAL A 375 6.08 -7.54 16.23
C VAL A 375 5.67 -9.01 16.08
N PRO A 376 6.33 -10.01 16.72
CA PRO A 376 5.90 -11.40 16.57
C PRO A 376 4.51 -11.64 17.15
N VAL A 377 4.13 -10.96 18.25
CA VAL A 377 2.77 -11.04 18.81
C VAL A 377 1.73 -10.48 17.85
N SER A 378 1.96 -9.31 17.25
CA SER A 378 1.01 -8.73 16.30
C SER A 378 0.89 -9.56 15.02
N VAL A 379 1.99 -10.10 14.51
CA VAL A 379 1.99 -11.01 13.35
C VAL A 379 1.22 -12.30 13.68
N GLY A 380 1.53 -12.95 14.80
CA GLY A 380 0.85 -14.17 15.24
C GLY A 380 -0.66 -13.94 15.44
N ALA A 381 -1.03 -12.85 16.13
CA ALA A 381 -2.42 -12.47 16.31
C ALA A 381 -3.14 -12.17 14.99
N THR A 382 -2.48 -11.48 14.05
CA THR A 382 -3.07 -11.20 12.73
C THR A 382 -3.34 -12.49 11.96
N VAL A 383 -2.36 -13.38 11.91
CA VAL A 383 -2.50 -14.69 11.23
C VAL A 383 -3.63 -15.50 11.86
N LEU A 384 -3.68 -15.58 13.19
CA LEU A 384 -4.75 -16.27 13.90
C LEU A 384 -6.12 -15.67 13.62
N LEU A 385 -6.25 -14.33 13.59
CA LEU A 385 -7.51 -13.65 13.29
C LEU A 385 -7.96 -13.91 11.85
N VAL A 386 -7.05 -13.87 10.87
CA VAL A 386 -7.37 -14.14 9.46
C VAL A 386 -7.81 -15.58 9.27
N ILE A 387 -7.07 -16.54 9.83
CA ILE A 387 -7.42 -17.97 9.77
C ILE A 387 -8.75 -18.22 10.45
N SER A 388 -8.94 -17.71 11.67
CA SER A 388 -10.20 -17.83 12.42
C SER A 388 -11.38 -17.22 11.67
N SER A 389 -11.16 -16.11 10.96
CA SER A 389 -12.17 -15.47 10.12
C SER A 389 -12.57 -16.34 8.93
N ALA A 390 -11.61 -16.97 8.25
CA ALA A 390 -11.89 -17.89 7.15
C ALA A 390 -12.74 -19.09 7.62
N PHE A 391 -12.39 -19.68 8.77
CA PHE A 391 -13.17 -20.75 9.39
C PHE A 391 -14.57 -20.29 9.82
N ALA A 392 -14.67 -19.13 10.49
CA ALA A 392 -15.94 -18.58 10.97
C ALA A 392 -16.91 -18.23 9.83
N MET A 393 -16.39 -17.70 8.72
CA MET A 393 -17.19 -17.41 7.52
C MET A 393 -17.49 -18.65 6.67
N LYS A 394 -16.97 -19.82 7.08
CA LYS A 394 -17.12 -21.11 6.40
C LYS A 394 -16.73 -21.00 4.92
N ILE A 395 -15.58 -20.37 4.65
CA ILE A 395 -14.99 -20.35 3.31
C ILE A 395 -14.67 -21.80 2.95
N ARG A 396 -15.44 -22.35 2.02
CA ARG A 396 -15.36 -23.73 1.55
C ARG A 396 -15.73 -23.78 0.08
N ASN A 397 -15.08 -24.67 -0.65
CA ASN A 397 -15.32 -24.89 -2.07
C ASN A 397 -16.79 -25.05 -2.46
N ASP A 398 -17.58 -25.84 -1.72
CA ASP A 398 -19.00 -26.07 -2.03
C ASP A 398 -19.84 -24.77 -2.05
N ARG A 399 -19.55 -23.83 -1.15
CA ARG A 399 -20.23 -22.53 -1.12
C ARG A 399 -19.73 -21.59 -2.20
N LEU A 400 -18.44 -21.63 -2.48
CA LEU A 400 -17.82 -20.80 -3.52
C LEU A 400 -18.29 -21.23 -4.91
N GLU A 401 -18.39 -22.53 -5.17
CA GLU A 401 -18.95 -23.09 -6.41
C GLU A 401 -20.43 -22.72 -6.58
N GLY A 402 -21.23 -22.81 -5.50
CA GLY A 402 -22.62 -22.34 -5.52
C GLY A 402 -22.72 -20.85 -5.87
N SER A 403 -21.90 -20.00 -5.24
CA SER A 403 -21.88 -18.55 -5.52
C SER A 403 -21.43 -18.25 -6.95
N LEU A 404 -20.46 -19.01 -7.47
CA LEU A 404 -20.00 -18.93 -8.85
C LEU A 404 -21.13 -19.31 -9.82
N ALA A 405 -21.84 -20.41 -9.56
CA ALA A 405 -22.94 -20.87 -10.41
C ALA A 405 -24.15 -19.94 -10.43
N GLU A 406 -24.37 -19.16 -9.37
CA GLU A 406 -25.42 -18.14 -9.30
C GLU A 406 -25.09 -16.90 -10.15
N GLN A 407 -23.82 -16.53 -10.27
CA GLN A 407 -23.39 -15.27 -10.90
C GLN A 407 -22.83 -15.47 -12.32
N MET A 408 -22.28 -16.65 -12.60
CA MET A 408 -21.63 -16.98 -13.86
C MET A 408 -22.38 -18.11 -14.59
N PRO A 409 -22.31 -18.19 -15.93
CA PRO A 409 -23.09 -19.13 -16.72
C PRO A 409 -22.50 -20.56 -16.70
N VAL A 410 -22.25 -21.12 -15.51
CA VAL A 410 -21.59 -22.43 -15.31
C VAL A 410 -22.32 -23.54 -16.06
N ARG A 411 -23.65 -23.61 -15.94
CA ARG A 411 -24.46 -24.61 -16.66
C ARG A 411 -24.39 -24.47 -18.18
N ALA A 412 -24.28 -23.25 -18.70
CA ALA A 412 -24.13 -23.06 -20.15
C ALA A 412 -22.76 -23.58 -20.62
N VAL A 413 -21.71 -23.37 -19.84
CA VAL A 413 -20.36 -23.91 -20.12
C VAL A 413 -20.35 -25.44 -20.06
N GLU A 414 -21.04 -26.04 -19.09
CA GLU A 414 -21.21 -27.50 -19.00
C GLU A 414 -21.90 -28.05 -20.25
N VAL A 415 -23.00 -27.44 -20.69
CA VAL A 415 -23.71 -27.84 -21.92
C VAL A 415 -22.82 -27.70 -23.16
N ILE A 416 -22.03 -26.63 -23.27
CA ILE A 416 -21.07 -26.45 -24.37
C ILE A 416 -20.04 -27.58 -24.37
N ARG A 417 -19.52 -27.97 -23.19
CA ARG A 417 -18.55 -29.05 -23.04
C ARG A 417 -19.14 -30.41 -23.36
N GLU A 418 -20.34 -30.71 -22.87
CA GLU A 418 -21.05 -31.98 -23.12
C GLU A 418 -21.41 -32.15 -24.59
N ARG A 419 -21.91 -31.08 -25.24
CA ARG A 419 -22.34 -31.12 -26.64
C ARG A 419 -21.20 -30.88 -27.64
N GLN A 420 -20.00 -30.58 -27.15
CA GLN A 420 -18.82 -30.27 -27.96
C GLN A 420 -19.11 -29.22 -29.05
N TYR A 421 -19.86 -28.17 -28.72
CA TYR A 421 -20.15 -27.14 -29.70
C TYR A 421 -18.84 -26.50 -30.21
N PRO A 422 -18.72 -26.27 -31.54
CA PRO A 422 -17.56 -25.58 -32.09
C PRO A 422 -17.53 -24.14 -31.56
N GLY A 423 -16.43 -23.77 -30.91
CA GLY A 423 -16.16 -22.44 -30.36
C GLY A 423 -15.37 -21.53 -31.29
#